data_AF-A0A554VFF3-F1
#
_entry.id   AF-A0A554VFF3-F1
#
_cell.length_a   1.000
_cell.length_b   1.000
_cell.length_c   1.000
_cell.angle_alpha   90.00
_cell.angle_beta   90.00
_cell.angle_gamma   90.00
#
_symmetry.space_group_name_H-M   'P 1'
#
loop_
_entity.id
_entity.type
_entity.pdbx_description
1 polymer ?
#
loop_
_entity_poly.entity_id
_entity_poly.type
_entity_poly.pdbx_seq_one_letter_code
_entity_poly.pdbx_strand_id
1 'polypeptide(L)'
;MPSNQTLTILIILGVLMTLIGLFLSSFTMVENSDFLLRIGLWLIEVPGMFLLLSNGTFLKTKYSRIVMGLFAFMFIGGAFMIMHWPYGNSLLVVGCIGIVISYLVHFLKKPIKKRLDYIKLAWVSVLYIGAILRLYHLITTEYRILTTVLMILALMDYMLPKIKNKTLFD
;
A
#
# COMPACT_ATOMS: atom_id res chain seq x y z
N MET A 1 1.59 -17.46 8.30
CA MET A 1 0.99 -16.29 7.61
C MET A 1 -0.43 -16.13 8.11
N PRO A 2 -0.92 -14.90 8.37
CA PRO A 2 -2.32 -14.69 8.72
C PRO A 2 -3.22 -15.30 7.63
N SER A 3 -4.32 -15.96 8.02
CA SER A 3 -5.25 -16.54 7.06
C SER A 3 -5.91 -15.44 6.22
N ASN A 4 -6.31 -15.73 4.98
CA ASN A 4 -7.04 -14.77 4.14
C ASN A 4 -8.30 -14.23 4.86
N GLN A 5 -8.94 -15.06 5.69
CA GLN A 5 -10.06 -14.68 6.54
C GLN A 5 -9.67 -13.58 7.54
N THR A 6 -8.56 -13.76 8.28
CA THR A 6 -8.11 -12.76 9.27
C THR A 6 -7.80 -11.41 8.61
N LEU A 7 -7.15 -11.41 7.44
CA LEU A 7 -6.87 -10.18 6.69
C LEU A 7 -8.17 -9.50 6.22
N THR A 8 -9.14 -10.28 5.75
CA THR A 8 -10.43 -9.76 5.30
C THR A 8 -11.22 -9.13 6.45
N ILE A 9 -11.22 -9.77 7.64
CA ILE A 9 -11.86 -9.22 8.85
C ILE A 9 -11.22 -7.90 9.25
N LEU A 10 -9.88 -7.81 9.22
CA LEU A 10 -9.16 -6.57 9.53
C LEU A 10 -9.52 -5.43 8.56
N ILE A 11 -9.67 -5.72 7.27
CA ILE A 11 -10.09 -4.73 6.27
C ILE A 11 -11.52 -4.25 6.56
N ILE A 12 -12.46 -5.16 6.84
CA ILE A 12 -13.84 -4.81 7.18
C ILE A 12 -13.89 -3.91 8.42
N LEU A 13 -13.13 -4.28 9.46
CA LEU A 13 -13.00 -3.48 10.68
C LEU A 13 -12.43 -2.09 10.38
N GLY A 14 -11.37 -2.02 9.56
CA GLY A 14 -10.77 -0.75 9.13
C GLY A 14 -11.74 0.15 8.37
N VAL A 15 -12.58 -0.41 7.49
CA VAL A 15 -13.65 0.32 6.79
C VAL A 15 -14.67 0.87 7.78
N LEU A 16 -15.14 0.04 8.72
CA LEU A 16 -16.09 0.44 9.77
C LEU A 16 -15.53 1.59 10.62
N MET A 17 -14.27 1.47 11.06
CA MET A 17 -13.58 2.52 11.82
C MET A 17 -13.45 3.81 11.01
N THR A 18 -13.09 3.73 9.72
CA THR A 18 -12.97 4.91 8.87
C THR A 18 -14.31 5.63 8.70
N LEU A 19 -15.40 4.88 8.51
CA LEU A 19 -16.75 5.44 8.41
C LEU A 19 -17.21 6.10 9.71
N ILE A 20 -16.96 5.45 10.85
CA ILE A 20 -17.27 6.02 12.18
C ILE A 20 -16.43 7.28 12.43
N GLY A 21 -15.13 7.26 12.10
CA GLY A 21 -14.26 8.42 12.25
C GLY A 21 -14.72 9.61 11.41
N LEU A 22 -15.11 9.37 10.15
CA LEU A 22 -15.69 10.40 9.27
C LEU A 22 -17.01 10.95 9.81
N PHE A 23 -17.89 10.09 10.30
CA PHE A 23 -19.16 10.50 10.90
C PHE A 23 -18.93 11.36 12.14
N LEU A 24 -18.08 10.91 13.06
CA LEU A 24 -17.75 11.66 14.28
C LEU A 24 -17.11 13.01 13.94
N SER A 25 -16.17 13.05 13.00
CA SER A 25 -15.53 14.31 12.57
C SER A 25 -16.53 15.30 11.96
N SER A 26 -17.55 14.81 11.25
CA SER A 26 -18.55 15.66 10.58
C SER A 26 -19.65 16.17 11.51
N PHE A 27 -20.04 15.38 12.51
CA PHE A 27 -21.23 15.66 13.34
C PHE A 27 -20.92 15.98 14.81
N THR A 28 -19.70 15.73 15.28
CA THR A 28 -19.33 15.90 16.69
C THR A 28 -17.99 16.61 16.84
N MET A 29 -17.89 17.54 17.80
CA MET A 29 -16.62 18.20 18.17
C MET A 29 -15.71 17.28 19.00
N VAL A 30 -15.64 15.99 18.65
CA VAL A 30 -14.82 15.01 19.36
C VAL A 30 -13.38 15.10 18.84
N GLU A 31 -12.47 15.57 19.70
CA GLU A 31 -11.04 15.81 19.38
C GLU A 31 -10.32 14.57 18.81
N ASN A 32 -10.80 13.36 19.11
CA ASN A 32 -10.15 12.10 18.72
C ASN A 32 -10.67 11.48 17.41
N SER A 33 -11.58 12.14 16.69
CA SER A 33 -12.16 11.62 15.44
C SER A 33 -11.11 11.37 14.34
N ASP A 34 -10.13 12.26 14.21
CA ASP A 34 -9.01 12.15 13.26
C ASP A 34 -8.12 10.94 13.51
N PHE A 35 -7.88 10.60 14.78
CA PHE A 35 -7.06 9.46 15.15
C PHE A 35 -7.71 8.15 14.70
N LEU A 36 -9.02 8.03 14.91
CA LEU A 36 -9.81 6.85 14.54
C LEU A 36 -9.83 6.67 13.02
N LEU A 37 -9.98 7.76 12.27
CA LEU A 37 -9.88 7.77 10.80
C LEU A 37 -8.50 7.27 10.36
N ARG A 38 -7.41 7.79 10.94
CA ARG A 38 -6.03 7.40 10.57
C ARG A 38 -5.75 5.92 10.83
N ILE A 39 -6.21 5.37 11.96
CA ILE A 39 -6.09 3.94 12.26
C ILE A 39 -6.91 3.11 11.28
N GLY A 40 -8.15 3.53 11.00
CA GLY A 40 -9.02 2.84 10.04
C GLY A 40 -8.36 2.72 8.66
N LEU A 41 -7.77 3.81 8.15
CA LEU A 41 -7.04 3.80 6.88
C LEU A 41 -5.82 2.86 6.92
N TRP A 42 -5.05 2.87 8.01
CA TRP A 42 -3.91 1.95 8.17
C TRP A 42 -4.34 0.47 8.19
N LEU A 43 -5.47 0.17 8.85
CA LEU A 43 -6.07 -1.17 8.90
C LEU A 43 -6.63 -1.63 7.54
N ILE A 44 -6.93 -0.71 6.63
CA ILE A 44 -7.28 -1.06 5.24
C ILE A 44 -6.01 -1.29 4.43
N GLU A 45 -5.05 -0.36 4.50
CA GLU A 45 -3.87 -0.37 3.63
C GLU A 45 -2.92 -1.53 3.90
N VAL A 46 -2.57 -1.77 5.17
CA VAL A 46 -1.55 -2.76 5.51
C VAL A 46 -2.09 -4.19 5.30
N PRO A 47 -3.21 -4.63 5.91
CA PRO A 47 -3.82 -5.92 5.60
C PRO A 47 -4.19 -6.09 4.12
N GLY A 48 -4.66 -5.02 3.47
CA GLY A 48 -5.00 -5.03 2.05
C GLY A 48 -3.79 -5.31 1.15
N MET A 49 -2.66 -4.65 1.42
CA MET A 49 -1.39 -4.93 0.77
C MET A 49 -0.98 -6.40 0.96
N PHE A 50 -1.05 -6.92 2.19
CA PHE A 50 -0.71 -8.33 2.45
C PHE A 50 -1.62 -9.30 1.72
N LEU A 51 -2.94 -9.06 1.70
CA LEU A 51 -3.92 -9.88 0.99
C LEU A 51 -3.62 -9.93 -0.52
N LEU A 52 -3.36 -8.77 -1.13
CA LEU A 52 -3.10 -8.63 -2.56
C LEU A 52 -1.74 -9.20 -2.98
N LEU A 53 -0.73 -9.14 -2.10
CA LEU A 53 0.59 -9.72 -2.33
C LEU A 53 0.58 -11.23 -2.17
N SER A 54 -0.03 -11.74 -1.09
CA SER A 54 -0.08 -13.18 -0.77
C SER A 54 -0.84 -13.98 -1.83
N ASN A 55 -1.89 -13.40 -2.40
CA ASN A 55 -2.68 -13.99 -3.48
C ASN A 55 -2.18 -13.60 -4.89
N GLY A 56 -1.11 -12.80 -4.97
CA GLY A 56 -0.51 -12.37 -6.23
C GLY A 56 0.54 -13.34 -6.77
N THR A 57 0.78 -13.29 -8.08
CA THR A 57 1.88 -14.04 -8.71
C THR A 57 3.25 -13.42 -8.43
N PHE A 58 3.29 -12.14 -8.01
CA PHE A 58 4.51 -11.36 -7.86
C PHE A 58 5.51 -12.00 -6.88
N LEU A 59 5.05 -12.43 -5.70
CA LEU A 59 5.93 -13.00 -4.65
C LEU A 59 6.69 -14.24 -5.10
N LYS A 60 6.15 -15.01 -6.06
CA LYS A 60 6.76 -16.24 -6.58
C LYS A 60 7.84 -15.97 -7.65
N THR A 61 7.97 -14.74 -8.14
CA THR A 61 8.89 -14.41 -9.23
C THR A 61 10.28 -14.01 -8.73
N LYS A 62 11.29 -14.02 -9.60
CA LYS A 62 12.64 -13.48 -9.28
C LYS A 62 12.61 -12.00 -8.91
N TYR A 63 11.60 -11.25 -9.38
CA TYR A 63 11.44 -9.82 -9.10
C TYR A 63 11.11 -9.51 -7.64
N SER A 64 10.47 -10.44 -6.91
CA SER A 64 10.19 -10.26 -5.48
C SER A 64 11.48 -10.20 -4.66
N ARG A 65 12.49 -11.01 -5.01
CA ARG A 65 13.81 -10.99 -4.37
C ARG A 65 14.55 -9.68 -4.63
N ILE A 66 14.46 -9.13 -5.85
CA ILE A 66 15.05 -7.83 -6.18
C ILE A 66 14.39 -6.72 -5.34
N VAL A 67 13.06 -6.69 -5.29
CA VAL A 67 12.31 -5.70 -4.49
C VAL A 67 12.63 -5.83 -3.01
N MET A 68 12.78 -7.03 -2.47
CA MET A 68 13.16 -7.25 -1.08
C MET A 68 14.57 -6.71 -0.78
N GLY A 69 15.52 -6.88 -1.70
CA GLY A 69 16.85 -6.26 -1.60
C GLY A 69 16.78 -4.73 -1.61
N LEU A 70 15.99 -4.15 -2.52
CA LEU A 70 15.78 -2.70 -2.57
C LEU A 70 15.09 -2.16 -1.31
N PHE A 71 14.18 -2.94 -0.71
CA PHE A 71 13.55 -2.59 0.56
C PHE A 71 14.57 -2.58 1.71
N ALA A 72 15.52 -3.52 1.72
CA ALA A 72 16.64 -3.49 2.67
C ALA A 72 17.53 -2.25 2.47
N PHE A 73 17.80 -1.85 1.23
CA PHE A 73 18.50 -0.58 0.94
C PHE A 73 17.75 0.64 1.49
N MET A 74 16.41 0.66 1.39
CA MET A 74 15.59 1.73 1.98
C MET A 74 15.71 1.75 3.51
N PHE A 75 15.71 0.59 4.17
CA PHE A 75 15.93 0.54 5.62
C PHE A 75 17.28 1.09 6.03
N ILE A 76 18.35 0.75 5.29
CA ILE A 76 19.69 1.30 5.52
C ILE A 76 19.69 2.81 5.31
N GLY A 77 19.05 3.31 4.24
CA GLY A 77 18.90 4.74 3.99
C GLY A 77 18.16 5.48 5.10
N GLY A 78 17.08 4.89 5.63
CA GLY A 78 16.35 5.42 6.78
C GLY A 78 17.21 5.46 8.05
N ALA A 79 18.00 4.42 8.32
CA ALA A 79 18.95 4.42 9.43
C ALA A 79 20.01 5.51 9.27
N PHE A 80 20.53 5.71 8.06
CA PHE A 80 21.51 6.77 7.77
C PHE A 80 20.90 8.16 8.00
N MET A 81 19.63 8.36 7.62
CA MET A 81 18.91 9.61 7.87
C MET A 81 18.78 9.89 9.38
N ILE A 82 18.47 8.87 10.20
CA ILE A 82 18.37 9.01 11.67
C ILE A 82 19.75 9.31 12.28
N MET A 83 20.80 8.63 11.82
CA MET A 83 22.18 8.83 12.28
C MET A 83 22.82 10.11 11.72
N HIS A 84 22.10 10.89 10.90
CA HIS A 84 22.62 12.06 10.19
C HIS A 84 23.84 11.77 9.30
N TRP A 85 23.96 10.52 8.84
CA TRP A 85 25.01 10.11 7.91
C TRP A 85 24.72 10.60 6.49
N PRO A 86 25.76 10.91 5.70
CA PRO A 86 25.58 11.36 4.34
C PRO A 86 24.86 10.29 3.49
N TYR A 87 24.19 10.72 2.42
CA TYR A 87 23.52 9.86 1.44
C TYR A 87 22.26 9.10 1.92
N GLY A 88 21.76 9.32 3.15
CA GLY A 88 20.52 8.68 3.62
C GLY A 88 19.32 8.92 2.68
N ASN A 89 19.11 10.18 2.27
CA ASN A 89 18.08 10.53 1.29
C ASN A 89 18.32 9.88 -0.08
N SER A 90 19.56 9.86 -0.56
CA SER A 90 19.91 9.26 -1.85
C SER A 90 19.61 7.75 -1.87
N LEU A 91 19.94 7.03 -0.78
CA LEU A 91 19.64 5.61 -0.63
C LEU A 91 18.13 5.32 -0.66
N LEU A 92 17.34 6.14 0.05
CA LEU A 92 15.88 6.04 0.02
C LEU A 92 15.31 6.25 -1.39
N VAL A 93 15.79 7.27 -2.10
CA VAL A 93 15.35 7.58 -3.47
C VAL A 93 15.71 6.44 -4.43
N VAL A 94 16.94 5.91 -4.37
CA VAL A 94 17.36 4.78 -5.20
C VAL A 94 16.50 3.54 -4.93
N GLY A 95 16.19 3.26 -3.66
CA GLY A 95 15.28 2.18 -3.29
C GLY A 95 13.88 2.36 -3.88
N CYS A 96 13.27 3.54 -3.69
CA CYS A 96 11.95 3.86 -4.24
C CYS A 96 11.90 3.71 -5.77
N ILE A 97 12.86 4.32 -6.48
CA ILE A 97 12.95 4.25 -7.95
C ILE A 97 13.15 2.80 -8.40
N GLY A 98 14.05 2.07 -7.75
CA GLY A 98 14.32 0.67 -8.05
C GLY A 98 13.08 -0.21 -7.92
N ILE A 99 12.23 0.03 -6.91
CA ILE A 99 11.00 -0.75 -6.70
C ILE A 99 10.00 -0.48 -7.83
N VAL A 100 9.80 0.79 -8.20
CA VAL A 100 8.91 1.17 -9.31
C VAL A 100 9.38 0.53 -10.62
N ILE A 101 10.66 0.63 -10.94
CA ILE A 101 11.25 0.03 -12.15
C ILE A 101 11.09 -1.50 -12.13
N SER A 102 11.42 -2.15 -11.01
CA SER A 102 11.32 -3.60 -10.87
C SER A 102 9.87 -4.09 -11.08
N TYR A 103 8.91 -3.36 -10.52
CA TYR A 103 7.49 -3.68 -10.66
C TYR A 103 7.00 -3.43 -12.09
N LEU A 104 7.44 -2.34 -12.74
CA LEU A 104 7.14 -2.04 -14.13
C LEU A 104 7.67 -3.12 -15.08
N VAL A 105 8.92 -3.55 -14.91
CA VAL A 105 9.51 -4.63 -15.72
C VAL A 105 8.74 -5.94 -15.53
N HIS A 106 8.40 -6.29 -14.28
CA HIS A 106 7.57 -7.47 -14.01
C HIS A 106 6.19 -7.36 -14.70
N PHE A 107 5.56 -6.19 -14.66
CA PHE A 107 4.27 -5.94 -15.31
C PHE A 107 4.36 -6.10 -16.83
N LEU A 108 5.41 -5.56 -17.46
CA LEU A 108 5.60 -5.65 -18.91
C LEU A 108 5.83 -7.09 -19.39
N LYS A 109 6.54 -7.91 -18.61
CA LYS A 109 6.79 -9.33 -18.95
C LYS A 109 5.60 -10.26 -18.72
N LYS A 110 4.51 -9.77 -18.13
CA LYS A 110 3.34 -10.60 -17.86
C LYS A 110 2.59 -10.87 -19.18
N PRO A 111 2.34 -12.14 -19.54
CA PRO A 111 1.72 -12.47 -20.84
C PRO A 111 0.25 -12.04 -20.91
N ILE A 112 -0.47 -12.13 -19.79
CA ILE A 112 -1.88 -11.73 -19.69
C ILE A 112 -2.00 -10.71 -18.56
N LYS A 113 -2.43 -9.50 -18.92
CA LYS A 113 -2.59 -8.36 -17.99
C LYS A 113 -4.06 -8.26 -17.59
N LYS A 114 -4.36 -8.48 -16.31
CA LYS A 114 -5.71 -8.29 -15.76
C LYS A 114 -5.89 -6.84 -15.30
N ARG A 115 -7.14 -6.38 -15.20
CA ARG A 115 -7.46 -5.04 -14.67
C ARG A 115 -6.78 -4.75 -13.32
N LEU A 116 -6.85 -5.71 -12.39
CA LEU A 116 -6.17 -5.65 -11.10
C LEU A 116 -4.65 -5.38 -11.20
N ASP A 117 -3.98 -5.84 -12.25
CA ASP A 117 -2.53 -5.63 -12.40
C ASP A 117 -2.20 -4.15 -12.70
N TYR A 118 -3.04 -3.48 -13.48
CA TYR A 118 -2.91 -2.03 -13.76
C TYR A 118 -3.13 -1.21 -12.50
N ILE A 119 -4.16 -1.54 -11.71
CA ILE A 119 -4.45 -0.84 -10.45
C ILE A 119 -3.29 -1.02 -9.47
N LYS A 120 -2.72 -2.22 -9.38
CA LYS A 120 -1.53 -2.47 -8.53
C LYS A 120 -0.31 -1.67 -9.00
N LEU A 121 -0.04 -1.62 -10.30
CA LEU A 121 1.06 -0.82 -10.85
C LEU A 121 0.87 0.67 -10.54
N ALA A 122 -0.34 1.20 -10.74
CA ALA A 122 -0.67 2.59 -10.42
C ALA A 122 -0.48 2.87 -8.93
N TRP A 123 -1.01 2.00 -8.06
CA TRP A 123 -0.85 2.12 -6.62
C TRP A 123 0.62 2.13 -6.18
N VAL A 124 1.42 1.15 -6.62
CA VAL A 124 2.86 1.08 -6.32
C VAL A 124 3.57 2.35 -6.82
N SER A 125 3.29 2.77 -8.05
CA SER A 125 3.95 3.96 -8.63
C SER A 125 3.62 5.22 -7.85
N VAL A 126 2.34 5.46 -7.55
CA VAL A 126 1.91 6.63 -6.79
C VAL A 126 2.47 6.61 -5.36
N LEU A 127 2.54 5.43 -4.72
CA LEU A 127 3.09 5.29 -3.37
C LEU A 127 4.57 5.71 -3.31
N TYR A 128 5.41 5.15 -4.18
CA TYR A 128 6.86 5.41 -4.12
C TYR A 128 7.25 6.74 -4.75
N ILE A 129 6.57 7.21 -5.81
CA ILE A 129 6.79 8.56 -6.35
C ILE A 129 6.33 9.60 -5.32
N GLY A 130 5.16 9.40 -4.70
CA GLY A 130 4.67 10.24 -3.61
C GLY A 130 5.62 10.26 -2.41
N ALA A 131 6.23 9.13 -2.06
CA ALA A 131 7.25 9.08 -1.01
C ALA A 131 8.48 9.93 -1.33
N ILE A 132 8.99 9.88 -2.57
CA ILE A 132 10.11 10.72 -3.02
C ILE A 132 9.73 12.20 -2.96
N LEU A 133 8.56 12.58 -3.52
CA LEU A 133 8.12 13.98 -3.53
C LEU A 133 7.92 14.53 -2.11
N ARG A 134 7.44 13.68 -1.18
CA ARG A 134 7.30 14.05 0.24
C ARG A 134 8.66 14.22 0.92
N LEU A 135 9.63 13.37 0.61
CA LEU A 135 11.01 13.48 1.12
C LEU A 135 11.63 14.84 0.78
N TYR A 136 11.35 15.35 -0.43
CA TYR A 136 11.80 16.67 -0.88
C TYR A 136 10.87 17.82 -0.52
N HIS A 137 9.85 17.59 0.32
CA HIS A 137 8.85 18.59 0.72
C HIS A 137 8.10 19.25 -0.45
N LEU A 138 8.02 18.59 -1.61
CA LEU A 138 7.33 19.11 -2.80
C LEU A 138 5.81 18.94 -2.74
N ILE A 139 5.33 17.99 -1.93
CA ILE A 139 3.90 17.70 -1.75
C ILE A 139 3.53 17.59 -0.28
N THR A 140 2.29 17.93 0.04
CA THR A 140 1.74 17.81 1.40
C THR A 140 1.39 16.36 1.74
N THR A 141 1.13 16.11 3.03
CA THR A 141 0.76 14.77 3.51
C THR A 141 -0.60 14.30 2.98
N GLU A 142 -1.46 15.23 2.57
CA GLU A 142 -2.84 14.97 2.10
C GLU A 142 -2.89 14.14 0.82
N TYR A 143 -1.85 14.18 -0.01
CA TYR A 143 -1.74 13.34 -1.20
C TYR A 143 -1.70 11.82 -0.89
N ARG A 144 -1.56 11.43 0.39
CA ARG A 144 -1.74 10.04 0.83
C ARG A 144 -3.14 9.51 0.53
N ILE A 145 -4.16 10.37 0.44
CA ILE A 145 -5.53 9.94 0.12
C ILE A 145 -5.57 9.21 -1.24
N LEU A 146 -4.76 9.66 -2.22
CA LEU A 146 -4.72 9.03 -3.53
C LEU A 146 -4.22 7.59 -3.47
N THR A 147 -3.21 7.30 -2.65
CA THR A 147 -2.72 5.92 -2.46
C THR A 147 -3.77 5.05 -1.79
N THR A 148 -4.51 5.60 -0.82
CA THR A 148 -5.57 4.86 -0.13
C THR A 148 -6.74 4.54 -1.06
N VAL A 149 -7.18 5.49 -1.89
CA VAL A 149 -8.26 5.28 -2.87
C VAL A 149 -7.85 4.19 -3.87
N LEU A 150 -6.63 4.22 -4.38
CA LEU A 150 -6.13 3.16 -5.29
C LEU A 150 -6.09 1.79 -4.61
N MET A 151 -5.71 1.72 -3.32
CA MET A 151 -5.74 0.48 -2.55
C MET A 151 -7.17 -0.06 -2.39
N ILE A 152 -8.13 0.80 -2.02
CA ILE A 152 -9.54 0.40 -1.88
C ILE A 152 -10.09 -0.11 -3.22
N LEU A 153 -9.80 0.58 -4.33
CA LEU A 153 -10.18 0.12 -5.67
C LEU A 153 -9.57 -1.25 -6.02
N ALA A 154 -8.29 -1.48 -5.66
CA ALA A 154 -7.63 -2.76 -5.87
C ALA A 154 -8.29 -3.88 -5.05
N LEU A 155 -8.66 -3.59 -3.80
CA LEU A 155 -9.36 -4.52 -2.93
C LEU A 155 -10.77 -4.83 -3.43
N MET A 156 -11.51 -3.83 -3.90
CA MET A 156 -12.83 -4.03 -4.50
C MET A 156 -12.75 -4.94 -5.73
N ASP A 157 -11.83 -4.66 -6.67
CA ASP A 157 -11.66 -5.48 -7.88
C ASP A 157 -11.24 -6.93 -7.54
N TYR A 158 -10.50 -7.13 -6.44
CA TYR A 158 -10.12 -8.45 -5.95
C TYR A 158 -11.24 -9.19 -5.20
N MET A 159 -12.00 -8.50 -4.35
CA MET A 159 -13.01 -9.11 -3.47
C MET A 159 -14.35 -9.33 -4.17
N LEU A 160 -14.77 -8.46 -5.08
CA LEU A 160 -16.09 -8.54 -5.74
C LEU A 160 -16.36 -9.90 -6.42
N PRO A 161 -15.42 -10.48 -7.19
CA PRO A 161 -15.64 -11.81 -7.77
C PRO A 161 -15.75 -12.91 -6.72
N LYS A 162 -15.00 -12.82 -5.61
CA LYS A 162 -15.06 -13.79 -4.51
C LYS A 162 -16.38 -13.71 -3.75
N ILE A 163 -16.90 -12.51 -3.52
CA ILE A 163 -18.23 -12.30 -2.91
C ILE A 163 -19.31 -12.90 -3.81
N LYS A 164 -19.28 -12.61 -5.12
CA LYS A 164 -20.23 -13.17 -6.09
C LYS A 164 -20.23 -14.70 -6.09
N ASN A 165 -19.06 -15.30 -5.91
CA ASN A 165 -18.88 -16.75 -5.89
C ASN A 165 -19.00 -17.38 -4.50
N LYS A 166 -19.36 -16.60 -3.45
CA LYS A 166 -19.46 -17.04 -2.04
C LYS A 166 -18.18 -17.67 -1.45
N THR A 167 -17.02 -17.39 -2.04
CA THR A 167 -15.70 -17.94 -1.65
C THR A 167 -14.83 -16.90 -0.94
N LEU A 168 -15.45 -15.93 -0.25
CA LEU A 168 -14.73 -14.82 0.39
C LEU A 168 -13.81 -15.33 1.51
N PHE A 169 -14.28 -16.32 2.27
CA PHE A 169 -13.61 -16.86 3.44
C PHE A 169 -12.85 -18.17 3.16
N ASP A 170 -12.90 -18.68 1.93
CA ASP A 170 -12.13 -19.85 1.50
C ASP A 170 -10.72 -19.41 1.03
#